data_AF-A0A962D819-F1
#
_entry.id   AF-A0A962D819-F1
#
_cell.length_a   1.000
_cell.length_b   1.000
_cell.length_c   1.000
_cell.angle_alpha   90.00
_cell.angle_beta   90.00
_cell.angle_gamma   90.00
#
_symmetry.space_group_name_H-M   'P 1'
#
loop_
_entity.id
_entity.type
_entity.pdbx_description
1 polymer ?
#
loop_
_entity_poly.entity_id
_entity_poly.type
_entity_poly.pdbx_seq_one_letter_code
_entity_poly.pdbx_strand_id
1 'polypeptide(L)'
;PVERVFATMIDDAGYREWTRPFCEGSYFRGEWREGQPIRFLSPSGSGMVSEIAELRPNAYISIRHLGFINDQGVEDTTSEAIRAWAPAYENYSFQAVPDGTLLRIDQDIADEYEAYMQRTWPQALSKLKAICEGA
;
A
#
# COMPACT_ATOMS: atom_id res chain seq x y z
N PRO A 1 -5.24 -13.72 -13.11
CA PRO A 1 -3.82 -13.81 -13.52
C PRO A 1 -3.02 -12.70 -12.84
N VAL A 2 -1.68 -12.79 -12.82
CA VAL A 2 -0.84 -11.86 -12.06
C VAL A 2 -1.02 -10.43 -12.55
N GLU A 3 -1.11 -10.24 -13.85
CA GLU A 3 -1.31 -8.95 -14.52
C GLU A 3 -2.58 -8.26 -14.02
N ARG A 4 -3.65 -9.03 -13.78
CA ARG A 4 -4.91 -8.48 -13.27
C ARG A 4 -4.75 -8.03 -11.82
N VAL A 5 -4.16 -8.86 -10.96
CA VAL A 5 -3.93 -8.49 -9.55
C VAL A 5 -3.03 -7.26 -9.45
N PHE A 6 -1.91 -7.26 -10.18
CA PHE A 6 -0.98 -6.14 -10.22
C PHE A 6 -1.65 -4.85 -10.69
N ALA A 7 -2.35 -4.89 -11.83
CA ALA A 7 -3.05 -3.73 -12.37
C ALA A 7 -4.11 -3.20 -11.40
N THR A 8 -4.92 -4.09 -10.80
CA THR A 8 -5.95 -3.72 -9.82
C THR A 8 -5.38 -3.05 -8.58
N MET A 9 -4.17 -3.42 -8.16
CA MET A 9 -3.57 -2.83 -6.97
C MET A 9 -3.09 -1.40 -7.18
N ILE A 10 -2.61 -1.07 -8.39
CA ILE A 10 -1.95 0.19 -8.70
C ILE A 10 -2.83 1.18 -9.47
N ASP A 11 -3.98 0.75 -9.99
CA ASP A 11 -4.95 1.66 -10.59
C ASP A 11 -5.75 2.42 -9.51
N ASP A 12 -6.20 3.64 -9.81
CA ASP A 12 -6.87 4.49 -8.82
C ASP A 12 -8.18 3.89 -8.29
N ALA A 13 -9.00 3.28 -9.16
CA ALA A 13 -10.29 2.73 -8.74
C ALA A 13 -10.11 1.44 -7.94
N GLY A 14 -9.25 0.54 -8.42
CA GLY A 14 -8.89 -0.68 -7.72
C GLY A 14 -8.28 -0.39 -6.35
N TYR A 15 -7.30 0.53 -6.29
CA TYR A 15 -6.67 0.95 -5.04
C TYR A 15 -7.68 1.41 -3.99
N ARG A 16 -8.56 2.36 -4.35
CA ARG A 16 -9.60 2.88 -3.44
C ARG A 16 -10.50 1.78 -2.87
N GLU A 17 -10.83 0.77 -3.68
CA GLU A 17 -11.73 -0.30 -3.29
C GLU A 17 -11.06 -1.36 -2.41
N TRP A 18 -9.86 -1.83 -2.79
CA TRP A 18 -9.19 -2.89 -2.03
C TRP A 18 -8.62 -2.39 -0.72
N THR A 19 -8.21 -1.12 -0.65
CA THR A 19 -7.70 -0.49 0.58
C THR A 19 -8.79 0.05 1.51
N ARG A 20 -10.06 0.00 1.11
CA ARG A 20 -11.19 0.49 1.90
C ARG A 20 -11.22 0.02 3.37
N PRO A 21 -10.82 -1.22 3.72
CA PRO A 21 -10.77 -1.66 5.12
C PRO A 21 -9.75 -0.90 5.98
N PHE A 22 -8.67 -0.38 5.39
CA PHE A 22 -7.73 0.48 6.09
C PHE A 22 -8.33 1.85 6.35
N CYS A 23 -8.84 2.46 5.28
CA CYS A 23 -9.48 3.76 5.34
C CYS A 23 -10.42 3.91 4.14
N GLU A 24 -11.71 4.08 4.41
CA GLU A 24 -12.71 4.26 3.37
C GLU A 24 -12.48 5.58 2.64
N GLY A 25 -12.46 5.52 1.30
CA GLY A 25 -12.17 6.68 0.45
C GLY A 25 -10.69 7.07 0.38
N SER A 26 -9.79 6.26 0.94
CA SER A 26 -8.35 6.47 0.77
C SER A 26 -7.92 6.33 -0.69
N TYR A 27 -6.87 7.05 -1.05
CA TYR A 27 -6.37 7.16 -2.42
C TYR A 27 -4.87 7.43 -2.42
N PHE A 28 -4.25 7.42 -3.59
CA PHE A 28 -2.86 7.84 -3.73
C PHE A 28 -2.72 9.05 -4.65
N ARG A 29 -1.61 9.78 -4.48
CA ARG A 29 -1.17 10.84 -5.38
C ARG A 29 0.30 10.64 -5.71
N GLY A 30 0.61 10.56 -7.00
CA GLY A 30 1.94 10.28 -7.51
C GLY A 30 1.88 9.21 -8.59
N GLU A 31 3.02 8.62 -8.89
CA GLU A 31 3.16 7.60 -9.92
C GLU A 31 3.75 6.33 -9.33
N TRP A 32 3.21 5.17 -9.73
CA TRP A 32 3.80 3.86 -9.45
C TRP A 32 5.01 3.62 -10.35
N ARG A 33 6.11 4.34 -10.05
CA ARG A 33 7.36 4.27 -10.80
C ARG A 33 8.53 4.29 -9.82
N GLU A 34 9.49 3.40 -10.03
CA GLU A 34 10.67 3.30 -9.18
C GLU A 34 11.39 4.65 -8.99
N GLY A 35 11.76 4.93 -7.75
CA GLY A 35 12.37 6.18 -7.28
C GLY A 35 11.43 7.39 -7.26
N GLN A 36 10.15 7.25 -7.65
CA GLN A 36 9.20 8.35 -7.59
C GLN A 36 8.55 8.47 -6.22
N PRO A 37 8.28 9.70 -5.77
CA PRO A 37 7.58 9.91 -4.52
C PRO A 37 6.07 9.71 -4.73
N ILE A 38 5.42 9.12 -3.74
CA ILE A 38 3.98 8.82 -3.75
C ILE A 38 3.39 9.13 -2.36
N ARG A 39 2.18 9.69 -2.35
CA ARG A 39 1.42 9.92 -1.11
C ARG A 39 0.24 8.98 -1.07
N PHE A 40 0.04 8.32 0.06
CA PHE A 40 -1.18 7.58 0.35
C PHE A 40 -2.01 8.39 1.33
N LEU A 41 -3.22 8.78 0.95
CA LEU A 41 -4.01 9.81 1.61
C LEU A 41 -5.37 9.28 2.01
N SER A 42 -5.83 9.69 3.18
CA SER A 42 -7.21 9.58 3.62
C SER A 42 -8.07 10.69 2.96
N PRO A 43 -9.41 10.60 3.04
CA PRO A 43 -10.29 11.69 2.61
C PRO A 43 -10.04 13.02 3.34
N SER A 44 -9.49 13.02 4.57
CA SER A 44 -9.18 14.26 5.29
C SER A 44 -7.90 14.93 4.79
N GLY A 45 -7.12 14.26 3.94
CA GLY A 45 -5.85 14.76 3.40
C GLY A 45 -4.64 14.42 4.25
N SER A 46 -4.81 13.78 5.41
CA SER A 46 -3.72 13.14 6.14
C SER A 46 -3.32 11.79 5.52
N GLY A 47 -2.13 11.29 5.85
CA GLY A 47 -1.68 10.00 5.34
C GLY A 47 -0.17 9.80 5.40
N MET A 48 0.38 9.08 4.42
CA MET A 48 1.78 8.66 4.36
C MET A 48 2.55 9.39 3.26
N VAL A 49 3.76 9.86 3.59
CA VAL A 49 4.78 10.26 2.60
C VAL A 49 5.64 9.05 2.28
N SER A 50 5.70 8.65 1.01
CA SER A 50 6.41 7.44 0.60
C SER A 50 7.16 7.62 -0.72
N GLU A 51 7.97 6.62 -1.05
CA GLU A 51 8.66 6.46 -2.32
C GLU A 51 8.46 5.04 -2.82
N ILE A 52 8.30 4.86 -4.13
CA ILE A 52 8.35 3.52 -4.74
C ILE A 52 9.81 3.12 -4.84
N ALA A 53 10.30 2.37 -3.85
CA ALA A 53 11.71 1.98 -3.77
C ALA A 53 12.10 1.00 -4.88
N GLU A 54 11.18 0.14 -5.31
CA GLU A 54 11.38 -0.80 -6.41
C GLU A 54 10.04 -1.10 -7.08
N LEU A 55 10.03 -1.22 -8.41
CA LEU A 55 8.86 -1.68 -9.15
C LEU A 55 9.27 -2.57 -10.32
N ARG A 56 9.04 -3.87 -10.17
CA ARG A 56 9.15 -4.86 -11.26
C ARG A 56 7.73 -5.26 -11.69
N PRO A 57 7.25 -4.82 -12.87
CA PRO A 57 5.90 -5.10 -13.32
C PRO A 57 5.53 -6.58 -13.21
N ASN A 58 4.36 -6.87 -12.66
CA ASN A 58 3.82 -8.24 -12.47
C ASN A 58 4.70 -9.17 -11.63
N ALA A 59 5.65 -8.65 -10.86
CA ALA A 59 6.56 -9.47 -10.07
C ALA A 59 6.75 -8.92 -8.65
N TYR A 60 7.01 -7.62 -8.51
CA TYR A 60 7.38 -7.04 -7.23
C TYR A 60 7.09 -5.54 -7.14
N ILE A 61 6.64 -5.10 -5.98
CA ILE A 61 6.52 -3.68 -5.61
C ILE A 61 7.13 -3.52 -4.22
N SER A 62 7.99 -2.52 -4.05
CA SER A 62 8.48 -2.09 -2.74
C SER A 62 8.11 -0.63 -2.53
N ILE A 63 7.37 -0.37 -1.46
CA ILE A 63 7.04 0.97 -0.99
C ILE A 63 7.91 1.23 0.22
N ARG A 64 8.60 2.38 0.20
CA ARG A 64 9.36 2.89 1.33
C ARG A 64 8.61 4.07 1.95
N HIS A 65 8.06 3.86 3.12
CA HIS A 65 7.41 4.90 3.90
C HIS A 65 8.47 5.76 4.61
N LEU A 66 8.34 7.08 4.47
CA LEU A 66 9.33 8.08 4.93
C LEU A 66 8.79 8.98 6.04
N GLY A 67 7.47 9.04 6.20
CA GLY A 67 6.85 9.89 7.21
C GLY A 67 5.34 10.01 7.04
N PHE A 68 4.75 10.97 7.75
CA PHE A 68 3.31 11.22 7.76
C PHE A 68 2.96 12.59 7.18
N ILE A 69 1.70 12.73 6.80
CA ILE A 69 1.05 13.96 6.38
C ILE A 69 -0.08 14.21 7.36
N ASN A 70 -0.11 15.38 7.98
CA ASN A 70 -1.21 15.74 8.89
C ASN A 70 -2.42 16.29 8.11
N ASP A 71 -3.54 16.54 8.79
CA ASP A 71 -4.77 17.05 8.16
C ASP A 71 -4.63 18.47 7.56
N GLN A 72 -3.54 19.18 7.86
CA GLN A 72 -3.20 20.46 7.23
C GLN A 72 -2.35 20.30 5.96
N GLY A 73 -2.03 19.06 5.58
CA GLY A 73 -1.18 18.74 4.43
C GLY A 73 0.31 18.94 4.69
N VAL A 74 0.73 19.10 5.95
CA VAL A 74 2.14 19.27 6.30
C VAL A 74 2.80 17.89 6.39
N GLU A 75 3.83 17.70 5.58
CA GLU A 75 4.68 16.52 5.58
C GLU A 75 5.69 16.59 6.72
N ASP A 76 5.80 15.53 7.52
CA ASP A 76 6.89 15.34 8.48
C ASP A 76 7.62 14.04 8.18
N THR A 77 8.89 14.19 7.79
CA THR A 77 9.83 13.10 7.50
C THR A 77 11.09 13.16 8.39
N THR A 78 11.16 14.12 9.32
CA THR A 78 12.43 14.46 9.98
C THR A 78 12.36 14.54 11.49
N SER A 79 11.17 14.63 12.09
CA SER A 79 11.05 14.63 13.55
C SER A 79 11.55 13.33 14.18
N GLU A 80 11.88 13.39 15.47
CA GLU A 80 12.34 12.21 16.21
C GLU A 80 11.30 11.08 16.21
N ALA A 81 10.01 11.44 16.27
CA ALA A 81 8.91 10.49 16.19
C ALA A 81 8.89 9.74 14.86
N ILE A 82 9.20 10.41 13.74
CA ILE A 82 9.29 9.76 12.42
C ILE A 82 10.56 8.92 12.30
N ARG A 83 11.70 9.44 12.75
CA ARG A 83 12.99 8.72 12.70
C ARG A 83 13.01 7.44 13.53
N ALA A 84 12.09 7.28 14.49
CA ALA A 84 11.97 6.08 15.29
C ALA A 84 11.51 4.86 14.48
N TRP A 85 10.81 5.05 13.37
CA TRP A 85 10.27 3.96 12.54
C TRP A 85 10.61 4.09 11.05
N ALA A 86 10.94 5.29 10.56
CA ALA A 86 11.27 5.50 9.15
C ALA A 86 12.75 5.17 8.86
N PRO A 87 13.06 4.51 7.73
CA PRO A 87 12.12 3.99 6.75
C PRO A 87 11.43 2.70 7.23
N ALA A 88 10.15 2.57 6.92
CA ALA A 88 9.42 1.31 7.03
C ALA A 88 9.06 0.84 5.61
N TYR A 89 9.15 -0.46 5.36
CA TYR A 89 8.88 -1.04 4.05
C TYR A 89 7.56 -1.79 4.00
N GLU A 90 6.89 -1.68 2.86
CA GLU A 90 5.71 -2.47 2.51
C GLU A 90 5.95 -3.08 1.12
N ASN A 91 6.12 -4.40 1.09
CA ASN A 91 6.58 -5.14 -0.07
C ASN A 91 5.51 -6.13 -0.54
N TYR A 92 5.32 -6.18 -1.85
CA TYR A 92 4.38 -7.07 -2.51
C TYR A 92 5.11 -7.95 -3.51
N SER A 93 5.03 -9.26 -3.32
CA SER A 93 5.57 -10.24 -4.25
C SER A 93 4.43 -10.98 -4.95
N PHE A 94 4.52 -11.05 -6.28
CA PHE A 94 3.51 -11.70 -7.12
C PHE A 94 4.10 -12.94 -7.77
N GLN A 95 3.40 -14.06 -7.65
CA GLN A 95 3.80 -15.31 -8.26
C GLN A 95 2.61 -16.00 -8.94
N ALA A 96 2.79 -16.38 -10.20
CA ALA A 96 1.83 -17.26 -10.87
C ALA A 96 1.92 -18.67 -10.26
N VAL A 97 0.76 -19.22 -9.89
CA VAL A 97 0.59 -20.59 -9.40
C VAL A 97 -0.46 -21.29 -10.27
N PRO A 98 -0.52 -22.64 -10.30
CA PRO A 98 -1.43 -23.37 -11.21
C PRO A 98 -2.88 -22.88 -11.16
N ASP A 99 -3.38 -22.53 -9.96
CA ASP A 99 -4.77 -22.13 -9.73
C ASP A 99 -4.95 -20.60 -9.59
N GLY A 100 -3.95 -19.78 -9.98
CA GLY A 100 -4.08 -18.33 -9.98
C GLY A 100 -2.81 -17.56 -9.61
N THR A 101 -2.93 -16.65 -8.65
CA THR A 101 -1.84 -15.76 -8.23
C THR A 101 -1.65 -15.83 -6.72
N LEU A 102 -0.42 -16.14 -6.30
CA LEU A 102 0.01 -15.91 -4.94
C LEU A 102 0.50 -14.47 -4.83
N LEU A 103 -0.19 -13.68 -4.01
CA LEU A 103 0.24 -12.36 -3.57
C LEU A 103 0.75 -12.48 -2.14
N ARG A 104 2.03 -12.22 -1.92
CA ARG A 104 2.65 -12.17 -0.59
C ARG A 104 2.91 -10.72 -0.21
N ILE A 105 2.56 -10.36 1.03
CA ILE A 105 2.81 -9.05 1.62
C ILE A 105 3.81 -9.23 2.75
N ASP A 106 4.88 -8.42 2.74
CA ASP A 106 5.83 -8.31 3.83
C ASP A 106 5.89 -6.81 4.22
N GLN A 107 5.47 -6.49 5.44
CA GLN A 107 5.34 -5.10 5.92
C GLN A 107 6.06 -4.94 7.26
N ASP A 108 6.85 -3.87 7.39
CA ASP A 108 7.38 -3.40 8.66
C ASP A 108 6.25 -2.70 9.43
N ILE A 109 5.91 -3.22 10.60
CA ILE A 109 4.79 -2.74 11.41
C ILE A 109 5.31 -2.42 12.80
N ALA A 110 5.03 -1.21 13.31
CA ALA A 110 5.30 -0.90 14.70
C ALA A 110 4.34 -1.69 15.61
N ASP A 111 4.85 -2.17 16.75
CA ASP A 111 4.12 -3.06 17.68
C ASP A 111 2.70 -2.59 18.01
N GLU A 112 2.50 -1.26 18.15
CA GLU A 112 1.19 -0.68 18.46
C GLU A 112 0.14 -0.87 17.35
N TYR A 113 0.56 -1.06 16.10
CA TYR A 113 -0.33 -1.28 14.95
C TYR A 113 -0.46 -2.75 14.55
N GLU A 114 0.33 -3.67 15.14
CA GLU A 114 0.34 -5.08 14.74
C GLU A 114 -1.06 -5.71 14.78
N ALA A 115 -1.75 -5.59 15.91
CA ALA A 115 -3.09 -6.17 16.09
C ALA A 115 -4.13 -5.59 15.11
N TYR A 116 -3.99 -4.31 14.75
CA TYR A 116 -4.82 -3.69 13.73
C TYR A 116 -4.52 -4.27 12.35
N MET A 117 -3.24 -4.33 11.96
CA MET A 117 -2.83 -4.83 10.64
C MET A 117 -3.19 -6.30 10.44
N GLN A 118 -2.97 -7.16 11.44
CA GLN A 118 -3.34 -8.59 11.38
C GLN A 118 -4.85 -8.80 11.15
N ARG A 119 -5.69 -7.89 11.66
CA ARG A 119 -7.15 -7.95 11.45
C ARG A 119 -7.57 -7.35 10.11
N THR A 120 -6.90 -6.29 9.66
CA THR A 120 -7.33 -5.49 8.51
C THR A 120 -6.83 -6.06 7.18
N TRP A 121 -5.59 -6.56 7.12
CA TRP A 121 -5.02 -7.17 5.91
C TRP A 121 -5.88 -8.28 5.31
N PRO A 122 -6.39 -9.27 6.08
CA PRO A 122 -7.27 -10.31 5.53
C PRO A 122 -8.53 -9.75 4.87
N GLN A 123 -9.10 -8.66 5.41
CA GLN A 123 -10.28 -8.03 4.84
C GLN A 123 -9.97 -7.30 3.53
N ALA A 124 -8.84 -6.61 3.48
CA ALA A 124 -8.35 -5.91 2.27
C ALA A 124 -8.05 -6.92 1.15
N LEU A 125 -7.37 -8.02 1.48
CA LEU A 125 -7.08 -9.10 0.53
C LEU A 125 -8.35 -9.80 0.04
N SER A 126 -9.34 -10.02 0.91
CA SER A 126 -10.63 -10.57 0.50
C SER A 126 -11.34 -9.67 -0.52
N LYS A 127 -11.25 -8.34 -0.37
CA LYS A 127 -11.78 -7.38 -1.34
C LYS A 127 -11.02 -7.41 -2.66
N LEU A 128 -9.69 -7.38 -2.61
CA LEU A 128 -8.84 -7.48 -3.80
C LEU A 128 -9.17 -8.74 -4.62
N LYS A 129 -9.31 -9.88 -3.93
CA LYS A 129 -9.71 -11.15 -4.54
C LYS A 129 -11.07 -11.03 -5.24
N ALA A 130 -12.07 -10.48 -4.56
CA ALA A 130 -13.40 -10.30 -5.14
C ALA A 130 -13.41 -9.41 -6.39
N ILE A 131 -12.62 -8.31 -6.41
CA ILE A 131 -12.48 -7.43 -7.58
C ILE A 131 -11.81 -8.17 -8.75
N CYS A 132 -10.78 -8.96 -8.43
CA CYS A 132 -10.00 -9.70 -9.42
C CYS A 132 -10.76 -10.89 -10.03
N GLU A 133 -11.67 -11.52 -9.28
CA GLU A 133 -12.41 -12.73 -9.72
C GLU A 133 -13.85 -12.42 -10.16
N GLY A 134 -14.38 -11.25 -9.81
CA GLY A 134 -15.77 -10.86 -10.03
C GLY A 134 -16.08 -10.12 -11.33
N ALA A 135 -15.15 -10.07 -12.31
CA ALA A 135 -15.45 -9.53 -13.65
C ALA A 135 -15.17 -10.54 -14.74
#